data_AF-A0AAD9VBB6-F1
#
_entry.id   AF-A0AAD9VBB6-F1
#
_cell.length_a   1.000
_cell.length_b   1.000
_cell.length_c   1.000
_cell.angle_alpha   90.00
_cell.angle_beta   90.00
_cell.angle_gamma   90.00
#
_symmetry.space_group_name_H-M   'P 1'
#
loop_
_entity.id
_entity.type
_entity.pdbx_description
1 polymer ?
#
loop_
_entity_poly.entity_id
_entity_poly.type
_entity_poly.pdbx_seq_one_letter_code
_entity_poly.pdbx_strand_id
1 'polypeptide(L)'
;MVSSLQSAWETFVHTKCTEAKCAAVQVYDKAMSTQLVKCKLPCDSDDIRKIQKDAVEKSMVVFKAETVGVSALNSEKYLEELMEYTENKLKALQERNSNLTREDCLALLKRLKKERLHPILALLATEGGSSVSFAEIIGGYSAIEEGFKSQSRGAKDVFAQVFYEFHPELQKDMQKHLAHLQQLKDYDERLAQEREELARHEQEIKRIEEENKRLEEERKTKEREMKLLQEKLKEDKRRLEEQFRADMEAQREQMKDMMDELRS
;
A
#
# COMPACT_ATOMS: atom_id res chain seq x y z
N MET A 1 -82.08 26.96 -2.59
CA MET A 1 -81.01 27.12 -3.59
C MET A 1 -81.35 26.22 -4.76
N VAL A 2 -81.57 26.79 -5.95
CA VAL A 2 -81.85 26.00 -7.16
C VAL A 2 -80.52 25.47 -7.68
N SER A 3 -80.36 24.15 -7.73
CA SER A 3 -79.23 23.51 -8.41
C SER A 3 -79.37 23.77 -9.90
N SER A 4 -78.42 24.51 -10.49
CA SER A 4 -78.42 24.75 -11.93
C SER A 4 -77.93 23.49 -12.67
N LEU A 5 -78.32 23.34 -13.94
CA LEU A 5 -77.80 22.28 -14.81
C LEU A 5 -76.26 22.32 -14.86
N GLN A 6 -75.69 23.52 -14.80
CA GLN A 6 -74.25 23.74 -14.81
C GLN A 6 -73.58 23.23 -13.53
N SER A 7 -74.15 23.49 -12.35
CA SER A 7 -73.58 22.95 -11.09
C SER A 7 -73.64 21.43 -11.04
N ALA A 8 -74.69 20.82 -11.61
CA ALA A 8 -74.80 19.37 -11.73
C ALA A 8 -73.76 18.78 -12.69
N TRP A 9 -73.51 19.45 -13.82
CA TRP A 9 -72.48 19.05 -14.78
C TRP A 9 -71.06 19.17 -14.22
N GLU A 10 -70.74 20.27 -13.55
CA GLU A 10 -69.43 20.48 -12.90
C GLU A 10 -69.16 19.43 -11.82
N THR A 11 -70.18 19.08 -11.02
CA THR A 11 -70.09 18.01 -10.02
C THR A 11 -69.85 16.64 -10.66
N PHE A 12 -70.55 16.34 -11.76
CA PHE A 12 -70.36 15.11 -12.53
C PHE A 12 -68.93 15.00 -13.07
N VAL A 13 -68.44 16.05 -13.73
CA VAL A 13 -67.07 16.11 -14.26
C VAL A 13 -66.05 15.92 -13.15
N HIS A 14 -66.18 16.64 -12.03
CA HIS A 14 -65.27 16.53 -10.90
C HIS A 14 -65.20 15.10 -10.34
N THR A 15 -66.36 14.47 -10.11
CA THR A 15 -66.46 13.12 -9.57
C THR A 15 -65.80 12.12 -10.52
N LYS A 16 -66.19 12.14 -11.79
CA LYS A 16 -65.70 11.20 -12.80
C LYS A 16 -64.20 11.32 -13.03
N CYS A 17 -63.66 12.54 -13.16
CA CYS A 17 -62.22 12.74 -13.32
C CYS A 17 -61.42 12.36 -12.07
N THR A 18 -61.96 12.57 -10.87
CA THR A 18 -61.31 12.17 -9.62
C THR A 18 -61.23 10.64 -9.52
N GLU A 19 -62.32 9.93 -9.82
CA GLU A 19 -62.36 8.46 -9.85
C GLU A 19 -61.39 7.90 -10.90
N ALA A 20 -61.38 8.47 -12.11
CA ALA A 20 -60.45 8.08 -13.17
C ALA A 20 -58.98 8.26 -12.75
N LYS A 21 -58.64 9.39 -12.12
CA LYS A 21 -57.29 9.62 -11.57
C LYS A 21 -56.94 8.59 -10.51
N CYS A 22 -57.83 8.34 -9.56
CA CYS A 22 -57.60 7.34 -8.49
C CYS A 22 -57.38 5.93 -9.07
N ALA A 23 -58.18 5.51 -10.05
CA ALA A 23 -58.00 4.22 -10.72
C ALA A 23 -56.66 4.14 -11.46
N ALA A 24 -56.28 5.20 -12.18
CA ALA A 24 -55.01 5.30 -12.89
C ALA A 24 -53.80 5.22 -11.94
N VAL A 25 -53.85 5.93 -10.80
CA VAL A 25 -52.83 5.86 -9.74
C VAL A 25 -52.68 4.44 -9.20
N GLN A 26 -53.79 3.74 -8.91
CA GLN A 26 -53.73 2.36 -8.41
C GLN A 26 -53.07 1.40 -9.41
N VAL A 27 -53.36 1.59 -10.70
CA VAL A 27 -52.77 0.77 -11.79
C VAL A 27 -51.28 1.06 -11.92
N TYR A 28 -50.88 2.33 -11.89
CA TYR A 28 -49.48 2.75 -11.89
C TYR A 28 -48.72 2.13 -10.69
N ASP A 29 -49.25 2.27 -9.48
CA ASP A 29 -48.63 1.78 -8.25
C ASP A 29 -48.45 0.27 -8.25
N LYS A 30 -49.47 -0.46 -8.71
CA LYS A 30 -49.42 -1.91 -8.84
C LYS A 30 -48.37 -2.33 -9.89
N ALA A 31 -48.33 -1.66 -11.03
CA ALA A 31 -47.37 -1.94 -12.09
C ALA A 31 -45.93 -1.68 -11.64
N MET A 32 -45.67 -0.51 -11.03
CA MET A 32 -44.37 -0.16 -10.45
C MET A 32 -43.92 -1.19 -9.42
N SER A 33 -44.75 -1.48 -8.41
CA SER A 33 -44.40 -2.40 -7.33
C SER A 33 -44.08 -3.80 -7.85
N THR A 34 -44.87 -4.30 -8.79
CA THR A 34 -44.67 -5.65 -9.36
C THR A 34 -43.34 -5.76 -10.11
N GLN A 35 -42.95 -4.72 -10.87
CA GLN A 35 -41.72 -4.74 -11.64
C GLN A 35 -40.49 -4.45 -10.76
N LEU A 36 -40.60 -3.58 -9.76
CA LEU A 36 -39.49 -3.25 -8.87
C LEU A 36 -39.01 -4.43 -8.03
N VAL A 37 -39.92 -5.33 -7.63
CA VAL A 37 -39.55 -6.59 -6.95
C VAL A 37 -38.59 -7.41 -7.81
N LYS A 38 -38.73 -7.37 -9.15
CA LYS A 38 -37.84 -8.09 -10.08
C LYS A 38 -36.49 -7.39 -10.24
N CYS A 39 -36.48 -6.06 -10.23
CA CYS A 39 -35.28 -5.27 -10.49
C CYS A 39 -34.24 -5.35 -9.36
N LYS A 40 -34.67 -5.65 -8.12
CA LYS A 40 -33.84 -5.76 -6.90
C LYS A 40 -32.88 -4.57 -6.73
N LEU A 41 -33.30 -3.55 -5.98
CA LEU A 41 -32.45 -2.39 -5.68
C LEU A 41 -31.17 -2.81 -4.89
N PRO A 42 -30.03 -2.11 -5.08
CA PRO A 42 -29.82 -1.09 -6.10
C PRO A 42 -29.69 -1.68 -7.51
N CYS A 43 -30.16 -0.95 -8.52
CA CYS A 43 -30.13 -1.32 -9.93
C CYS A 43 -29.80 -0.13 -10.83
N ASP A 44 -29.70 -0.37 -12.14
CA ASP A 44 -29.44 0.71 -13.10
C ASP A 44 -30.62 1.69 -13.13
N SER A 45 -30.31 2.99 -13.11
CA SER A 45 -31.30 4.07 -13.22
C SER A 45 -32.10 3.99 -14.54
N ASP A 46 -31.52 3.43 -15.61
CA ASP A 46 -32.24 3.17 -16.86
C ASP A 46 -33.33 2.11 -16.71
N ASP A 47 -33.11 1.08 -15.90
CA ASP A 47 -34.12 0.06 -15.63
C ASP A 47 -35.31 0.67 -14.88
N ILE A 48 -35.04 1.55 -13.92
CA ILE A 48 -36.09 2.28 -13.19
C ILE A 48 -36.90 3.16 -14.16
N ARG A 49 -36.24 3.90 -15.05
CA ARG A 49 -36.90 4.73 -16.06
C ARG A 49 -37.77 3.90 -17.01
N LYS A 50 -37.32 2.72 -17.42
CA LYS A 50 -38.08 1.81 -18.26
C LYS A 50 -39.34 1.31 -17.54
N ILE A 51 -39.18 0.82 -16.31
CA ILE A 51 -40.30 0.35 -15.48
C ILE A 51 -41.34 1.46 -15.28
N GLN A 52 -40.87 2.69 -15.01
CA GLN A 52 -41.71 3.87 -14.87
C GLN A 52 -42.53 4.13 -16.14
N LYS A 53 -41.86 4.17 -17.29
CA LYS A 53 -42.50 4.45 -18.57
C LYS A 53 -43.64 3.47 -18.85
N ASP A 54 -43.38 2.17 -18.68
CA ASP A 54 -44.39 1.13 -18.86
C ASP A 54 -45.57 1.27 -17.88
N ALA A 55 -45.32 1.71 -16.64
CA ALA A 55 -46.36 1.92 -15.64
C ALA A 55 -47.22 3.16 -15.95
N VAL A 56 -46.59 4.26 -16.40
CA VAL A 56 -47.27 5.47 -16.84
C VAL A 56 -48.15 5.18 -18.05
N GLU A 57 -47.66 4.44 -19.05
CA GLU A 57 -48.45 4.06 -20.23
C GLU A 57 -49.72 3.28 -19.83
N LYS A 58 -49.61 2.31 -18.91
CA LYS A 58 -50.76 1.54 -18.41
C LYS A 58 -51.77 2.41 -17.65
N SER A 59 -51.28 3.30 -16.80
CA SER A 59 -52.11 4.26 -16.06
C SER A 59 -52.85 5.19 -17.02
N MET A 60 -52.17 5.66 -18.07
CA MET A 60 -52.74 6.56 -19.06
C MET A 60 -53.88 5.92 -19.87
N VAL A 61 -53.76 4.63 -20.20
CA VAL A 61 -54.84 3.88 -20.85
C VAL A 61 -56.11 3.87 -20.00
N VAL A 62 -55.97 3.65 -18.69
CA VAL A 62 -57.10 3.63 -17.75
C VAL A 62 -57.70 5.01 -17.60
N PHE A 63 -56.87 6.04 -17.39
CA PHE A 63 -57.36 7.42 -17.27
C PHE A 63 -58.19 7.84 -18.50
N LYS A 64 -57.68 7.57 -19.71
CA LYS A 64 -58.38 7.89 -20.97
C LYS A 64 -59.68 7.12 -21.15
N ALA A 65 -59.72 5.85 -20.76
CA ALA A 65 -60.93 5.04 -20.85
C ALA A 65 -62.03 5.53 -19.88
N GLU A 66 -61.65 5.88 -18.66
CA GLU A 66 -62.59 6.33 -17.62
C GLU A 66 -63.07 7.77 -17.83
N THR A 67 -62.32 8.60 -18.54
CA THR A 67 -62.69 10.00 -18.84
C THR A 67 -63.49 10.18 -20.14
N VAL A 68 -63.89 9.09 -20.81
CA VAL A 68 -64.72 9.17 -22.02
C VAL A 68 -65.98 9.99 -21.76
N GLY A 69 -66.25 10.93 -22.66
CA GLY A 69 -67.39 11.86 -22.58
C GLY A 69 -67.14 13.14 -21.79
N VAL A 70 -65.96 13.30 -21.17
CA VAL A 70 -65.49 14.56 -20.60
C VAL A 70 -64.58 15.26 -21.63
N SER A 71 -64.68 16.58 -21.76
CA SER A 71 -63.78 17.34 -22.65
C SER A 71 -62.35 17.33 -22.12
N ALA A 72 -61.36 17.39 -23.01
CA ALA A 72 -59.95 17.43 -22.63
C ALA A 72 -59.66 18.58 -21.64
N LEU A 73 -60.18 19.78 -21.91
CA LEU A 73 -60.06 20.95 -21.05
C LEU A 73 -60.54 20.70 -19.61
N ASN A 74 -61.65 19.97 -19.44
CA ASN A 74 -62.21 19.69 -18.13
C ASN A 74 -61.44 18.59 -17.37
N SER A 75 -60.71 17.74 -18.09
CA SER A 75 -59.89 16.65 -17.50
C SER A 75 -58.42 17.03 -17.28
N GLU A 76 -57.94 18.11 -17.90
CA GLU A 76 -56.53 18.51 -17.96
C GLU A 76 -55.88 18.60 -16.58
N LYS A 77 -56.49 19.33 -15.64
CA LYS A 77 -55.98 19.44 -14.26
C LYS A 77 -55.76 18.08 -13.59
N TYR A 78 -56.64 17.11 -13.80
CA TYR A 78 -56.52 15.78 -13.18
C TYR A 78 -55.43 14.93 -13.85
N LEU A 79 -55.23 15.14 -15.15
CA LEU A 79 -54.11 14.56 -15.88
C LEU A 79 -52.78 15.13 -15.40
N GLU A 80 -52.69 16.45 -15.20
CA GLU A 80 -51.51 17.11 -14.62
C GLU A 80 -51.19 16.56 -13.23
N GLU A 81 -52.19 16.48 -12.34
CA GLU A 81 -52.03 15.89 -11.00
C GLU A 81 -51.56 14.42 -11.05
N LEU A 82 -52.03 13.63 -12.03
CA LEU A 82 -51.58 12.26 -12.25
C LEU A 82 -50.12 12.21 -12.71
N MET A 83 -49.74 13.06 -13.67
CA MET A 83 -48.37 13.13 -14.17
C MET A 83 -47.41 13.57 -13.06
N GLU A 84 -47.76 14.61 -12.31
CA GLU A 84 -47.00 15.09 -11.16
C GLU A 84 -46.82 13.97 -10.11
N TYR A 85 -47.88 13.23 -9.79
CA TYR A 85 -47.79 12.08 -8.90
C TYR A 85 -46.78 11.05 -9.39
N THR A 86 -46.83 10.68 -10.67
CA THR A 86 -45.92 9.67 -11.24
C THR A 86 -44.47 10.15 -11.28
N GLU A 87 -44.23 11.43 -11.55
CA GLU A 87 -42.90 12.04 -11.55
C GLU A 87 -42.30 12.11 -10.15
N ASN A 88 -43.09 12.53 -9.15
CA ASN A 88 -42.64 12.58 -7.75
C ASN A 88 -42.28 11.18 -7.24
N LYS A 89 -43.05 10.16 -7.63
CA LYS A 89 -42.76 8.77 -7.30
C LYS A 89 -41.48 8.25 -7.97
N LEU A 90 -41.23 8.61 -9.23
CA LEU A 90 -39.97 8.32 -9.92
C LEU A 90 -38.77 8.96 -9.20
N LYS A 91 -38.86 10.26 -8.88
CA LYS A 91 -37.79 11.00 -8.19
C LYS A 91 -37.44 10.34 -6.86
N ALA A 92 -38.44 10.06 -6.03
CA ALA A 92 -38.23 9.40 -4.72
C ALA A 92 -37.57 8.02 -4.85
N LEU A 93 -37.95 7.26 -5.88
CA LEU A 93 -37.37 5.95 -6.14
C LEU A 93 -35.92 6.04 -6.65
N GLN A 94 -35.63 6.99 -7.54
CA GLN A 94 -34.27 7.24 -8.02
C GLN A 94 -33.36 7.69 -6.88
N GLU A 95 -33.83 8.58 -6.01
CA GLU A 95 -33.10 9.01 -4.81
C GLU A 95 -32.80 7.83 -3.88
N ARG A 96 -33.81 6.99 -3.60
CA ARG A 96 -33.61 5.76 -2.83
C ARG A 96 -32.59 4.83 -3.48
N ASN A 97 -32.66 4.64 -4.79
CA ASN A 97 -31.72 3.80 -5.53
C ASN A 97 -30.29 4.34 -5.46
N SER A 98 -30.12 5.66 -5.60
CA SER A 98 -28.84 6.34 -5.49
C SER A 98 -28.24 6.21 -4.09
N ASN A 99 -29.04 6.38 -3.04
CA ASN A 99 -28.59 6.22 -1.66
C ASN A 99 -28.12 4.78 -1.38
N LEU A 100 -28.90 3.78 -1.77
CA LEU A 100 -28.52 2.37 -1.66
C LEU A 100 -27.27 2.04 -2.49
N THR A 101 -27.17 2.57 -3.71
CA THR A 101 -25.98 2.40 -4.56
C THR A 101 -24.73 2.92 -3.86
N ARG A 102 -24.81 4.11 -3.25
CA ARG A 102 -23.70 4.72 -2.52
C ARG A 102 -23.31 3.89 -1.29
N GLU A 103 -24.28 3.46 -0.48
CA GLU A 103 -24.05 2.62 0.70
C GLU A 103 -23.36 1.30 0.33
N ASP A 104 -23.88 0.59 -0.69
CA ASP A 104 -23.33 -0.67 -1.16
C ASP A 104 -21.92 -0.48 -1.75
N CYS A 105 -21.68 0.59 -2.51
CA CYS A 105 -20.34 0.90 -3.03
C CYS A 105 -19.33 1.16 -1.90
N LEU A 106 -19.70 1.92 -0.88
CA LEU A 106 -18.83 2.18 0.27
C LEU A 106 -18.56 0.91 1.08
N ALA A 107 -19.58 0.07 1.29
CA ALA A 107 -19.43 -1.22 1.96
C ALA A 107 -18.52 -2.16 1.16
N LEU A 108 -18.68 -2.21 -0.16
CA LEU A 108 -17.83 -2.97 -1.07
C LEU A 108 -16.37 -2.53 -0.98
N LEU A 109 -16.09 -1.22 -1.05
CA LEU A 109 -14.73 -0.69 -0.92
C LEU A 109 -14.08 -1.05 0.42
N LYS A 110 -14.83 -0.93 1.53
CA LYS A 110 -14.35 -1.34 2.86
C LYS A 110 -14.02 -2.83 2.91
N ARG A 111 -14.88 -3.67 2.35
CA ARG A 111 -14.66 -5.12 2.26
C ARG A 111 -13.41 -5.44 1.43
N LEU A 112 -13.29 -4.85 0.24
CA LEU A 112 -12.15 -5.07 -0.65
C LEU A 112 -10.83 -4.62 0.01
N LYS A 113 -10.80 -3.47 0.68
CA LYS A 113 -9.62 -3.05 1.48
C LYS A 113 -9.25 -4.09 2.53
N LYS A 114 -10.25 -4.60 3.27
CA LYS A 114 -10.03 -5.60 4.31
C LYS A 114 -9.52 -6.93 3.75
N GLU A 115 -10.02 -7.37 2.62
CA GLU A 115 -9.67 -8.68 2.04
C GLU A 115 -8.36 -8.64 1.26
N ARG A 116 -8.10 -7.56 0.51
CA ARG A 116 -6.99 -7.50 -0.45
C ARG A 116 -5.76 -6.80 0.09
N LEU A 117 -5.94 -5.82 0.98
CA LEU A 117 -4.87 -4.93 1.39
C LEU A 117 -4.46 -5.12 2.86
N HIS A 118 -5.41 -5.31 3.78
CA HIS A 118 -5.07 -5.48 5.20
C HIS A 118 -4.05 -6.60 5.49
N PRO A 119 -4.09 -7.79 4.86
CA PRO A 119 -3.08 -8.81 5.11
C PRO A 119 -1.66 -8.35 4.76
N ILE A 120 -1.52 -7.63 3.64
CA ILE A 120 -0.24 -7.09 3.16
C ILE A 120 0.26 -6.01 4.12
N LEU A 121 -0.63 -5.09 4.52
CA LEU A 121 -0.27 -4.00 5.43
C LEU A 121 0.03 -4.49 6.84
N ALA A 122 -0.66 -5.53 7.29
CA ALA A 122 -0.39 -6.15 8.58
C ALA A 122 1.03 -6.75 8.60
N LEU A 123 1.44 -7.42 7.52
CA LEU A 123 2.81 -7.94 7.41
C LEU A 123 3.83 -6.78 7.31
N LEU A 124 3.54 -5.76 6.50
CA LEU A 124 4.40 -4.58 6.34
C LEU A 124 4.69 -3.87 7.68
N ALA A 125 3.74 -3.88 8.61
CA ALA A 125 3.87 -3.24 9.92
C ALA A 125 4.65 -4.07 10.95
N THR A 126 5.10 -5.27 10.62
CA THR A 126 5.86 -6.17 11.52
C THR A 126 7.35 -6.13 11.22
N GLU A 127 8.15 -6.83 12.04
CA GLU A 127 9.59 -7.05 11.78
C GLU A 127 9.84 -7.78 10.44
N GLY A 128 8.87 -8.54 9.94
CA GLY A 128 8.92 -9.16 8.62
C GLY A 128 8.58 -8.20 7.47
N GLY A 129 8.36 -6.92 7.74
CA GLY A 129 7.85 -5.96 6.75
C GLY A 129 8.73 -5.79 5.51
N SER A 130 10.05 -5.91 5.64
CA SER A 130 10.97 -5.78 4.50
C SER A 130 10.89 -6.92 3.48
N SER A 131 10.28 -8.06 3.88
CA SER A 131 10.00 -9.20 2.99
C SER A 131 8.87 -8.92 1.99
N VAL A 132 8.00 -7.96 2.29
CA VAL A 132 6.95 -7.51 1.36
C VAL A 132 7.60 -6.91 0.11
N SER A 133 7.02 -7.18 -1.05
CA SER A 133 7.43 -6.60 -2.32
C SER A 133 6.56 -5.40 -2.70
N PHE A 134 7.14 -4.47 -3.47
CA PHE A 134 6.38 -3.37 -4.07
C PHE A 134 5.25 -3.89 -4.95
N ALA A 135 5.46 -5.01 -5.66
CA ALA A 135 4.47 -5.64 -6.51
C ALA A 135 3.25 -6.16 -5.74
N GLU A 136 3.44 -6.71 -4.54
CA GLU A 136 2.32 -7.12 -3.68
C GLU A 136 1.47 -5.92 -3.25
N ILE A 137 2.11 -4.83 -2.81
CA ILE A 137 1.39 -3.60 -2.43
C ILE A 137 0.59 -3.08 -3.63
N ILE A 138 1.25 -2.87 -4.77
CA ILE A 138 0.60 -2.37 -6.00
C ILE A 138 -0.55 -3.30 -6.41
N GLY A 139 -0.31 -4.62 -6.43
CA GLY A 139 -1.31 -5.61 -6.77
C GLY A 139 -2.52 -5.59 -5.83
N GLY A 140 -2.31 -5.38 -4.53
CA GLY A 140 -3.40 -5.24 -3.55
C GLY A 140 -4.30 -4.03 -3.85
N TYR A 141 -3.71 -2.91 -4.25
CA TYR A 141 -4.46 -1.72 -4.68
C TYR A 141 -5.19 -1.92 -6.01
N SER A 142 -4.51 -2.46 -7.02
CA SER A 142 -5.14 -2.78 -8.32
C SER A 142 -6.31 -3.75 -8.18
N ALA A 143 -6.19 -4.77 -7.31
CA ALA A 143 -7.26 -5.72 -7.04
C ALA A 143 -8.50 -5.06 -6.39
N ILE A 144 -8.33 -3.97 -5.63
CA ILE A 144 -9.46 -3.18 -5.11
C ILE A 144 -10.18 -2.47 -6.25
N GLU A 145 -9.44 -1.83 -7.17
CA GLU A 145 -10.04 -1.13 -8.30
C GLU A 145 -10.79 -2.08 -9.24
N GLU A 146 -10.17 -3.21 -9.58
CA GLU A 146 -10.79 -4.26 -10.40
C GLU A 146 -11.99 -4.89 -9.70
N GLY A 147 -11.86 -5.17 -8.40
CA GLY A 147 -12.94 -5.70 -7.58
C GLY A 147 -14.12 -4.74 -7.51
N PHE A 148 -13.86 -3.44 -7.40
CA PHE A 148 -14.91 -2.43 -7.39
C PHE A 148 -15.62 -2.34 -8.74
N LYS A 149 -14.86 -2.25 -9.84
CA LYS A 149 -15.41 -2.16 -11.21
C LYS A 149 -16.26 -3.39 -11.57
N SER A 150 -15.85 -4.58 -11.13
CA SER A 150 -16.53 -5.85 -11.47
C SER A 150 -17.71 -6.18 -10.56
N GLN A 151 -17.73 -5.71 -9.30
CA GLN A 151 -18.75 -6.09 -8.31
C GLN A 151 -19.73 -4.97 -7.97
N SER A 152 -19.46 -3.72 -8.37
CA SER A 152 -20.39 -2.61 -8.13
C SER A 152 -21.68 -2.78 -8.93
N ARG A 153 -22.79 -2.38 -8.31
CA ARG A 153 -24.14 -2.47 -8.88
C ARG A 153 -24.95 -1.26 -8.44
N GLY A 154 -25.82 -0.78 -9.31
CA GLY A 154 -26.69 0.36 -9.02
C GLY A 154 -26.64 1.45 -10.08
N ALA A 155 -26.95 2.67 -9.67
CA ALA A 155 -26.93 3.85 -10.52
C ALA A 155 -25.51 4.12 -11.04
N LYS A 156 -25.36 4.19 -12.37
CA LYS A 156 -24.04 4.23 -13.01
C LYS A 156 -23.23 5.49 -12.68
N ASP A 157 -23.92 6.61 -12.70
CA ASP A 157 -23.41 7.92 -12.32
C ASP A 157 -22.96 7.95 -10.85
N VAL A 158 -23.73 7.33 -9.96
CA VAL A 158 -23.41 7.31 -8.52
C VAL A 158 -22.18 6.46 -8.24
N PHE A 159 -22.06 5.25 -8.78
CA PHE A 159 -20.86 4.45 -8.53
C PHE A 159 -19.60 5.12 -9.13
N ALA A 160 -19.72 5.76 -10.29
CA ALA A 160 -18.61 6.46 -10.93
C ALA A 160 -18.15 7.64 -10.06
N GLN A 161 -19.10 8.38 -9.49
CA GLN A 161 -18.84 9.46 -8.54
C GLN A 161 -18.12 8.94 -7.28
N VAL A 162 -18.63 7.86 -6.67
CA VAL A 162 -18.00 7.25 -5.47
C VAL A 162 -16.57 6.81 -5.77
N PHE A 163 -16.33 6.22 -6.94
CA PHE A 163 -14.97 5.82 -7.34
C PHE A 163 -14.05 7.02 -7.54
N TYR A 164 -14.54 8.09 -8.20
CA TYR A 164 -13.78 9.31 -8.41
C TYR A 164 -13.38 9.98 -7.08
N GLU A 165 -14.28 10.01 -6.09
CA GLU A 165 -14.00 10.56 -4.75
C GLU A 165 -12.97 9.71 -3.99
N PHE A 166 -13.01 8.40 -4.17
CA PHE A 166 -12.16 7.45 -3.45
C PHE A 166 -10.76 7.28 -4.06
N HIS A 167 -10.62 7.42 -5.37
CA HIS A 167 -9.37 7.13 -6.08
C HIS A 167 -8.16 7.95 -5.60
N PRO A 168 -8.28 9.28 -5.32
CA PRO A 168 -7.17 10.05 -4.77
C PRO A 168 -6.70 9.58 -3.39
N GLU A 169 -7.64 9.21 -2.50
CA GLU A 169 -7.29 8.67 -1.19
C GLU A 169 -6.54 7.34 -1.33
N LEU A 170 -7.02 6.48 -2.23
CA LEU A 170 -6.40 5.19 -2.52
C LEU A 170 -4.96 5.36 -3.03
N GLN A 171 -4.74 6.31 -3.95
CA GLN A 171 -3.42 6.60 -4.50
C GLN A 171 -2.46 7.15 -3.43
N LYS A 172 -2.96 8.04 -2.56
CA LYS A 172 -2.19 8.59 -1.44
C LYS A 172 -1.79 7.51 -0.44
N ASP A 173 -2.71 6.62 -0.06
CA ASP A 173 -2.43 5.48 0.81
C ASP A 173 -1.36 4.57 0.19
N MET A 174 -1.47 4.29 -1.11
CA MET A 174 -0.49 3.47 -1.83
C MET A 174 0.91 4.09 -1.77
N GLN A 175 1.04 5.38 -2.11
CA GLN A 175 2.33 6.08 -2.04
C GLN A 175 2.95 6.03 -0.64
N LYS A 176 2.13 6.20 0.40
CA LYS A 176 2.59 6.10 1.80
C LYS A 176 3.16 4.72 2.10
N HIS A 177 2.49 3.65 1.70
CA HIS A 177 2.96 2.28 1.97
C HIS A 177 4.21 1.92 1.16
N LEU A 178 4.30 2.37 -0.10
CA LEU A 178 5.51 2.18 -0.90
C LEU A 178 6.71 2.93 -0.28
N ALA A 179 6.52 4.16 0.17
CA ALA A 179 7.56 4.92 0.85
C ALA A 179 8.02 4.25 2.14
N HIS A 180 7.09 3.70 2.92
CA HIS A 180 7.43 2.97 4.14
C HIS A 180 8.25 1.70 3.84
N LEU A 181 7.84 0.92 2.84
CA LEU A 181 8.60 -0.26 2.42
C LEU A 181 10.02 0.10 1.94
N GLN A 182 10.17 1.21 1.20
CA GLN A 182 11.48 1.70 0.76
C GLN A 182 12.39 1.98 1.97
N GLN A 183 11.87 2.68 2.98
CA GLN A 183 12.64 2.98 4.20
C GLN A 183 13.12 1.73 4.92
N LEU A 184 12.31 0.66 4.97
CA LEU A 184 12.70 -0.61 5.56
C LEU A 184 13.83 -1.27 4.77
N LYS A 185 13.73 -1.29 3.44
CA LYS A 185 14.79 -1.86 2.58
C LYS A 185 16.10 -1.08 2.68
N ASP A 186 16.03 0.25 2.70
CA ASP A 186 17.22 1.12 2.87
C ASP A 186 17.88 0.93 4.24
N TYR A 187 17.10 0.60 5.28
CA TYR A 187 17.64 0.27 6.60
C TYR A 187 18.37 -1.08 6.58
N ASP A 188 17.75 -2.12 6.02
CA ASP A 188 18.36 -3.45 5.93
C ASP A 188 19.65 -3.43 5.11
N GLU A 189 19.69 -2.67 4.02
CA GLU A 189 20.89 -2.49 3.19
C GLU A 189 22.03 -1.82 3.97
N ARG A 190 21.74 -0.72 4.69
CA ARG A 190 22.74 -0.05 5.54
C ARG A 190 23.26 -0.97 6.64
N LEU A 191 22.38 -1.71 7.30
CA LEU A 191 22.77 -2.66 8.34
C LEU A 191 23.66 -3.79 7.78
N ALA A 192 23.39 -4.25 6.56
CA ALA A 192 24.24 -5.23 5.88
C ALA A 192 25.64 -4.67 5.56
N GLN A 193 25.70 -3.42 5.07
CA GLN A 193 26.95 -2.73 4.79
C GLN A 193 27.79 -2.55 6.06
N GLU A 194 27.20 -2.08 7.17
CA GLU A 194 27.89 -1.91 8.45
C GLU A 194 28.47 -3.24 8.98
N ARG A 195 27.72 -4.34 8.83
CA ARG A 195 28.20 -5.68 9.22
C ARG A 195 29.38 -6.14 8.37
N GLU A 196 29.35 -5.86 7.07
CA GLU A 196 30.45 -6.20 6.18
C GLU A 196 31.70 -5.38 6.50
N GLU A 197 31.55 -4.08 6.76
CA GLU A 197 32.65 -3.20 7.17
C GLU A 197 33.28 -3.65 8.48
N LEU A 198 32.46 -4.00 9.49
CA LEU A 198 32.95 -4.51 10.75
C LEU A 198 33.73 -5.82 10.58
N ALA A 199 33.20 -6.75 9.78
CA ALA A 199 33.88 -8.02 9.49
C ALA A 199 35.23 -7.80 8.78
N ARG A 200 35.31 -6.85 7.84
CA ARG A 200 36.56 -6.47 7.18
C ARG A 200 37.55 -5.87 8.17
N HIS A 201 37.08 -5.00 9.06
CA HIS A 201 37.94 -4.37 10.07
C HIS A 201 38.49 -5.41 11.07
N GLU A 202 37.66 -6.34 11.53
CA GLU A 202 38.09 -7.45 12.39
C GLU A 202 39.12 -8.36 11.72
N GLN A 203 38.97 -8.65 10.43
CA GLN A 203 39.97 -9.40 9.66
C GLN A 203 41.29 -8.65 9.56
N GLU A 204 41.24 -7.32 9.40
CA GLU A 204 42.44 -6.50 9.34
C GLU A 204 43.18 -6.45 10.67
N ILE A 205 42.47 -6.28 11.77
CA ILE A 205 43.04 -6.33 13.13
C ILE A 205 43.77 -7.67 13.34
N LYS A 206 43.14 -8.80 12.98
CA LYS A 206 43.76 -10.12 13.10
C LYS A 206 45.05 -10.23 12.28
N ARG A 207 45.06 -9.73 11.04
CA ARG A 207 46.27 -9.72 10.19
C ARG A 207 47.39 -8.90 10.82
N ILE A 208 47.09 -7.71 11.32
CA ILE A 208 48.07 -6.85 11.99
C ILE A 208 48.61 -7.52 13.26
N GLU A 209 47.76 -8.17 14.05
CA GLU A 209 48.17 -8.90 15.25
C GLU A 209 49.09 -10.08 14.92
N GLU A 210 48.80 -10.84 13.87
CA GLU A 210 49.63 -11.95 13.40
C GLU A 210 51.00 -11.45 12.88
N GLU A 211 51.01 -10.38 12.09
CA GLU A 211 52.24 -9.76 11.61
C GLU A 211 53.10 -9.21 12.76
N ASN A 212 52.48 -8.54 13.74
CA ASN A 212 53.17 -8.04 14.93
C ASN A 212 53.79 -9.17 15.75
N LYS A 213 53.10 -10.31 15.90
CA LYS A 213 53.68 -11.50 16.57
C LYS A 213 54.90 -12.02 15.82
N ARG A 214 54.83 -12.12 14.50
CA ARG A 214 55.98 -12.55 13.68
C ARG A 214 57.17 -11.60 13.80
N LEU A 215 56.93 -10.29 13.73
CA LEU A 215 57.98 -9.28 13.89
C LEU A 215 58.62 -9.32 15.29
N GLU A 216 57.82 -9.57 16.33
CA GLU A 216 58.32 -9.72 17.70
C GLU A 216 59.22 -10.96 17.86
N GLU A 217 58.86 -12.09 17.25
CA GLU A 217 59.68 -13.30 17.23
C GLU A 217 60.99 -13.10 16.46
N GLU A 218 60.93 -12.42 15.31
CA GLU A 218 62.12 -12.07 14.53
C GLU A 218 63.06 -11.14 15.32
N ARG A 219 62.50 -10.14 16.01
CA ARG A 219 63.27 -9.23 16.87
C ARG A 219 63.98 -9.98 17.99
N LYS A 220 63.29 -10.89 18.69
CA LYS A 220 63.88 -11.72 19.75
C LYS A 220 65.01 -12.60 19.21
N THR A 221 64.85 -13.14 18.01
CA THR A 221 65.87 -13.97 17.37
C THR A 221 67.12 -13.16 17.05
N LYS A 222 66.97 -12.01 16.37
CA LYS A 222 68.06 -11.09 16.06
C LYS A 222 68.78 -10.58 17.32
N GLU A 223 68.05 -10.31 18.41
CA GLU A 223 68.66 -9.89 19.68
C GLU A 223 69.55 -10.98 20.28
N ARG A 224 69.14 -12.25 20.21
CA ARG A 224 69.95 -13.39 20.67
C ARG A 224 71.20 -13.57 19.81
N GLU A 225 71.07 -13.49 18.49
CA GLU A 225 72.22 -13.54 17.57
C GLU A 225 73.21 -12.41 17.82
N MET A 226 72.72 -11.19 18.03
CA MET A 226 73.57 -10.04 18.35
C MET A 226 74.33 -10.24 19.67
N LYS A 227 73.69 -10.81 20.70
CA LYS A 227 74.36 -11.14 21.98
C LYS A 227 75.48 -12.17 21.77
N LEU A 228 75.22 -13.24 21.03
CA LEU A 228 76.22 -14.26 20.69
C LEU A 228 77.42 -13.66 19.95
N LEU A 229 77.18 -12.80 18.95
CA LEU A 229 78.25 -12.12 18.22
C LEU A 229 79.08 -11.19 19.11
N GLN A 230 78.44 -10.46 20.03
CA GLN A 230 79.14 -9.61 21.00
C GLN A 230 80.01 -10.43 21.97
N GLU A 231 79.52 -11.57 22.44
CA GLU A 231 80.31 -12.49 23.28
C GLU A 231 81.52 -13.03 22.53
N LYS A 232 81.32 -13.47 21.28
CA LYS A 232 82.41 -13.96 20.42
C LYS A 232 83.47 -12.88 20.18
N LEU A 233 83.07 -11.65 19.87
CA LEU A 233 84.00 -10.52 19.71
C LEU A 233 84.79 -10.23 20.99
N LYS A 234 84.16 -10.32 22.16
CA LYS A 234 84.86 -10.16 23.45
C LYS A 234 85.87 -11.28 23.69
N GLU A 235 85.50 -12.52 23.37
CA GLU A 235 86.39 -13.68 23.49
C GLU A 235 87.58 -13.57 22.52
N ASP A 236 87.33 -13.25 21.26
CA ASP A 236 88.37 -13.04 20.25
C ASP A 236 89.33 -11.92 20.66
N LYS A 237 88.79 -10.82 21.21
CA LYS A 237 89.61 -9.74 21.77
C LYS A 237 90.48 -10.22 22.94
N ARG A 238 89.93 -10.99 23.88
CA ARG A 238 90.70 -11.57 24.99
C ARG A 238 91.80 -12.50 24.49
N ARG A 239 91.49 -13.38 23.54
CA ARG A 239 92.46 -14.30 22.92
C ARG A 239 93.60 -13.53 22.26
N LEU A 240 93.27 -12.45 21.55
CA LEU A 240 94.27 -11.60 20.91
C LEU A 240 95.14 -10.88 21.95
N GLU A 241 94.54 -10.33 23.02
CA GLU A 241 95.28 -9.71 24.14
C GLU A 241 96.19 -10.72 24.86
N GLU A 242 95.74 -11.96 25.05
CA GLU A 242 96.52 -13.05 25.63
C GLU A 242 97.67 -13.48 24.72
N GLN A 243 97.44 -13.61 23.40
CA GLN A 243 98.50 -13.85 22.41
C GLN A 243 99.55 -12.74 22.41
N PHE A 244 99.12 -11.47 22.35
CA PHE A 244 100.05 -10.34 22.43
C PHE A 244 100.88 -10.36 23.72
N ARG A 245 100.28 -10.75 24.85
CA ARG A 245 100.99 -10.85 26.12
C ARG A 245 102.02 -11.98 26.10
N ALA A 246 101.64 -13.16 25.60
CA ALA A 246 102.52 -14.31 25.46
C ALA A 246 103.69 -14.00 24.51
N ASP A 247 103.44 -13.35 23.38
CA ASP A 247 104.48 -12.94 22.43
C ASP A 247 105.47 -11.94 23.05
N MET A 248 104.96 -10.97 23.83
CA MET A 248 105.81 -10.01 24.56
C MET A 248 106.63 -10.68 25.67
N GLU A 249 106.09 -11.69 26.35
CA GLU A 249 106.83 -12.50 27.33
C GLU A 249 107.90 -13.36 26.65
N ALA A 250 107.57 -14.01 25.53
CA ALA A 250 108.54 -14.78 24.73
C ALA A 250 109.67 -13.90 24.18
N GLN A 251 109.38 -12.68 23.73
CA GLN A 251 110.40 -11.71 23.34
C GLN A 251 111.30 -11.31 24.53
N ARG A 252 110.73 -11.13 25.73
CA ARG A 252 111.51 -10.83 26.94
C ARG A 252 112.41 -11.99 27.35
N GLU A 253 111.91 -13.22 27.27
CA GLU A 253 112.70 -14.44 27.51
C GLU A 253 113.84 -14.56 26.49
N GLN A 254 113.57 -14.39 25.19
CA GLN A 254 114.61 -14.37 24.14
C GLN A 254 115.67 -13.29 24.39
N MET A 255 115.27 -12.09 24.83
CA MET A 255 116.24 -11.04 25.19
C MET A 255 117.07 -11.40 26.43
N LYS A 256 116.50 -12.17 27.37
CA LYS A 256 117.20 -12.68 28.55
C LYS A 256 118.20 -13.77 28.16
N ASP A 257 117.77 -14.73 27.34
CA ASP A 257 118.63 -15.82 26.85
C ASP A 257 119.81 -15.27 26.03
N MET A 258 119.59 -14.28 25.14
CA MET A 258 120.68 -13.60 24.43
C MET A 258 121.63 -12.84 25.36
N MET A 259 121.14 -12.30 26.48
CA MET A 259 121.97 -11.61 27.47
C MET A 259 122.79 -12.58 28.33
N ASP A 260 122.28 -13.79 28.57
CA ASP A 260 122.98 -14.86 29.28
C ASP A 260 124.01 -15.57 28.37
N GLU A 261 123.75 -15.69 27.05
CA GLU A 261 124.74 -16.14 26.05
C GLU A 261 125.89 -15.14 25.85
N LEU A 262 125.67 -13.84 26.05
CA LEU A 262 126.71 -12.80 26.04
C LEU A 262 127.57 -12.76 27.32
N ARG A 263 127.26 -13.61 28.33
CA ARG A 263 127.97 -13.72 29.62
C ARG A 263 128.76 -15.02 29.82
N SER A 264 128.70 -15.97 28.88
CA SER A 264 129.65 -17.12 28.79
C SER A 264 130.78 -16.82 27.81
#